data_AF-A0A0F8QI53-F1
#
_entry.id   AF-A0A0F8QI53-F1
#
_cell.length_a   1.000
_cell.length_b   1.000
_cell.length_c   1.000
_cell.angle_alpha   90.00
_cell.angle_beta   90.00
_cell.angle_gamma   90.00
#
_symmetry.space_group_name_H-M   'P 1'
#
loop_
_entity.id
_entity.type
_entity.pdbx_description
1 polymer ?
#
loop_
_entity_poly.entity_id
_entity_poly.type
_entity_poly.pdbx_seq_one_letter_code
_entity_poly.pdbx_strand_id
1 'polypeptide(L)'
;MVMTLGNKLNTSSKVIPSPYNSTVMPTTTDSSTKALLSDSTQVLLDVPLYGQEKNFYCVPATAKMIAAWHGYSYTQDYIYQKMGGTNGDVIGIGPTKAEEWYKLSRSEGGLGATRSYKTTTLSFTKAMSEIDYYRPFNSITSSHCRACAGYWVFYDSADDCLLINDPWNGGTDYWEAVSGSPEGMRIYVIF
;
A
#
# COMPACT_ATOMS: atom_id res chain seq x y z
N MET A 1 -36.74 3.92 13.65
CA MET A 1 -36.43 2.52 14.02
C MET A 1 -34.97 2.31 13.69
N VAL A 2 -34.12 2.26 14.71
CA VAL A 2 -32.66 2.14 14.59
C VAL A 2 -32.36 0.67 14.29
N MET A 3 -31.83 0.36 13.11
CA MET A 3 -31.26 -0.97 12.86
C MET A 3 -29.86 -1.00 13.44
N THR A 4 -29.75 -1.63 14.60
CA THR A 4 -28.51 -2.01 15.27
C THR A 4 -27.68 -2.89 14.33
N LEU A 5 -26.50 -2.43 13.92
CA LEU A 5 -25.46 -3.31 13.35
C LEU A 5 -24.97 -4.22 14.47
N GLY A 6 -25.65 -5.35 14.64
CA GLY A 6 -25.30 -6.36 15.63
C GLY A 6 -25.36 -7.73 14.98
N ASN A 7 -24.36 -8.05 14.16
CA ASN A 7 -23.90 -9.41 13.98
C ASN A 7 -22.38 -9.36 13.80
N LYS A 8 -21.65 -9.95 14.74
CA LYS A 8 -20.21 -10.19 14.62
C LYS A 8 -20.02 -11.14 13.44
N LEU A 9 -19.71 -10.61 12.26
CA LEU A 9 -19.20 -11.41 11.16
C LEU A 9 -17.99 -12.19 11.67
N ASN A 10 -17.95 -13.50 11.44
CA ASN A 10 -16.77 -14.27 11.77
C ASN A 10 -15.67 -13.85 10.79
N THR A 11 -14.65 -13.14 11.26
CA THR A 11 -13.56 -12.60 10.43
C THR A 11 -12.25 -13.32 10.73
N SER A 12 -11.54 -13.78 9.69
CA SER A 12 -10.15 -14.20 9.82
C SER A 12 -9.23 -13.04 9.46
N SER A 13 -8.43 -12.54 10.40
CA SER A 13 -7.49 -11.43 10.15
C SER A 13 -6.04 -11.86 10.34
N LYS A 14 -5.18 -11.52 9.38
CA LYS A 14 -3.73 -11.75 9.42
C LYS A 14 -3.01 -10.41 9.31
N VAL A 15 -2.26 -10.03 10.34
CA VAL A 15 -1.34 -8.89 10.28
C VAL A 15 0.08 -9.40 10.05
N ILE A 16 0.75 -8.86 9.05
CA ILE A 16 2.07 -9.28 8.61
C ILE A 16 3.05 -8.12 8.89
N PRO A 17 4.13 -8.35 9.66
CA PRO A 17 5.22 -7.39 9.76
C PRO A 17 6.14 -7.48 8.54
N SER A 18 6.99 -6.46 8.36
CA SER A 18 7.95 -6.45 7.26
C SER A 18 8.88 -7.67 7.31
N PRO A 19 9.02 -8.44 6.20
CA PRO A 19 10.00 -9.52 6.13
C PRO A 19 11.45 -8.99 6.12
N TYR A 20 11.64 -7.70 5.85
CA TYR A 20 12.96 -7.05 5.83
C TYR A 20 13.39 -6.53 7.22
N ASN A 21 12.47 -6.50 8.19
CA ASN A 21 12.72 -6.01 9.54
C ASN A 21 12.76 -7.12 10.60
N SER A 22 12.66 -8.39 10.18
CA SER A 22 12.68 -9.57 11.06
C SER A 22 13.70 -10.58 10.55
N THR A 23 14.65 -11.01 11.38
CA THR A 23 15.71 -11.99 11.05
C THR A 23 15.19 -13.42 10.81
N VAL A 24 13.88 -13.63 10.70
CA VAL A 24 13.28 -14.94 10.45
C VAL A 24 12.17 -14.78 9.42
N MET A 25 12.44 -15.26 8.20
CA MET A 25 11.39 -15.53 7.22
C MET A 25 10.45 -16.58 7.81
N PRO A 26 9.14 -16.29 8.01
CA PRO A 26 8.23 -17.30 8.50
C PRO A 26 8.00 -18.33 7.38
N THR A 27 8.55 -19.53 7.55
CA THR A 27 8.10 -20.70 6.79
C THR A 27 6.82 -21.21 7.44
N THR A 28 5.68 -21.02 6.76
CA THR A 28 4.43 -21.64 7.20
C THR A 28 4.20 -22.93 6.43
N THR A 29 4.38 -24.06 7.11
CA THR A 29 3.57 -25.26 6.89
C THR A 29 2.78 -25.49 8.17
N ASP A 30 1.46 -25.30 8.14
CA ASP A 30 0.58 -26.38 8.58
C ASP A 30 -0.84 -26.23 8.01
N SER A 31 -1.41 -27.37 7.64
CA SER A 31 -2.79 -27.51 7.19
C SER A 31 -3.64 -28.03 8.35
N SER A 32 -4.76 -27.39 8.66
CA SER A 32 -5.87 -28.08 9.34
C SER A 32 -7.22 -27.64 8.77
N THR A 33 -8.02 -28.66 8.56
CA THR A 33 -9.21 -28.80 7.72
C THR A 33 -10.42 -27.96 8.15
N LYS A 34 -10.99 -27.24 7.18
CA LYS A 34 -12.39 -27.38 6.73
C LYS A 34 -13.51 -27.40 7.79
N ALA A 35 -13.41 -26.58 8.83
CA ALA A 35 -14.53 -26.19 9.70
C ALA A 35 -14.29 -24.74 10.16
N LEU A 36 -15.27 -23.85 9.95
CA LEU A 36 -15.23 -22.37 10.09
C LEU A 36 -14.74 -21.63 8.83
N LEU A 37 -15.56 -21.61 7.77
CA LEU A 37 -15.42 -20.53 6.79
C LEU A 37 -15.79 -19.23 7.50
N SER A 38 -14.85 -18.31 7.61
CA SER A 38 -15.13 -16.93 7.99
C SER A 38 -15.93 -16.29 6.87
N ASP A 39 -16.90 -15.44 7.19
CA ASP A 39 -17.72 -14.74 6.20
C ASP A 39 -16.91 -13.65 5.48
N SER A 40 -15.72 -13.36 6.01
CA SER A 40 -14.73 -12.49 5.38
C SER A 40 -13.29 -12.83 5.81
N THR A 41 -12.32 -12.37 5.02
CA THR A 41 -10.88 -12.52 5.29
C THR A 41 -10.18 -11.18 5.15
N GLN A 42 -9.33 -10.82 6.11
CA GLN A 42 -8.47 -9.64 6.07
C GLN A 42 -7.00 -10.04 6.08
N VAL A 43 -6.21 -9.38 5.23
CA VAL A 43 -4.74 -9.44 5.29
C VAL A 43 -4.20 -8.03 5.29
N LEU A 44 -3.37 -7.73 6.29
CA LEU A 44 -2.79 -6.42 6.53
C LEU A 44 -1.27 -6.56 6.56
N LEU A 45 -0.58 -5.64 5.89
CA LEU A 45 0.82 -5.36 6.07
C LEU A 45 0.93 -4.21 7.07
N ASP A 46 1.78 -4.35 8.08
CA ASP A 46 2.10 -3.30 9.06
C ASP A 46 3.01 -2.21 8.43
N VAL A 47 2.51 -1.61 7.35
CA VAL A 47 3.20 -0.53 6.63
C VAL A 47 3.14 0.73 7.50
N PRO A 48 4.29 1.34 7.84
CA PRO A 48 4.29 2.56 8.62
C PRO A 48 3.49 3.67 7.95
N LEU A 49 2.63 4.35 8.70
CA LEU A 49 1.87 5.49 8.22
C LEU A 49 2.67 6.79 8.39
N TYR A 50 2.87 7.52 7.29
CA TYR A 50 3.52 8.83 7.30
C TYR A 50 2.66 9.86 6.57
N GLY A 51 2.32 10.95 7.25
CA GLY A 51 1.69 12.12 6.63
C GLY A 51 2.63 12.86 5.67
N GLN A 52 2.07 13.49 4.65
CA GLN A 52 2.82 14.34 3.74
C GLN A 52 3.30 15.61 4.45
N GLU A 53 4.59 15.89 4.33
CA GLU A 53 5.24 17.04 4.99
C GLU A 53 4.95 18.37 4.24
N LYS A 54 4.55 18.28 2.96
CA LYS A 54 4.11 19.40 2.11
C LYS A 54 2.84 19.03 1.36
N ASN A 55 2.04 20.02 0.96
CA ASN A 55 0.75 19.81 0.28
C ASN A 55 0.86 19.09 -1.08
N PHE A 56 2.04 19.03 -1.69
CA PHE A 56 2.32 18.33 -2.95
C PHE A 56 3.19 17.06 -2.75
N TYR A 57 3.38 16.60 -1.52
CA TYR A 57 4.26 15.47 -1.17
C TYR A 57 3.56 14.12 -1.03
N CYS A 58 2.33 13.96 -1.53
CA CYS A 58 1.63 12.68 -1.49
C CYS A 58 2.45 11.51 -2.08
N VAL A 59 3.17 11.75 -3.19
CA VAL A 59 4.04 10.75 -3.82
C VAL A 59 5.29 10.45 -2.96
N PRO A 60 6.12 11.43 -2.56
CA PRO A 60 7.24 11.19 -1.63
C PRO A 60 6.84 10.53 -0.31
N ALA A 61 5.71 10.92 0.29
CA ALA A 61 5.20 10.34 1.52
C ALA A 61 4.83 8.87 1.33
N THR A 62 4.11 8.54 0.25
CA THR A 62 3.77 7.16 -0.11
C THR A 62 5.02 6.32 -0.36
N ALA A 63 5.99 6.86 -1.10
CA ALA A 63 7.26 6.19 -1.33
C ALA A 63 8.05 5.97 -0.03
N LYS A 64 8.00 6.90 0.92
CA LYS A 64 8.60 6.75 2.26
C LYS A 64 7.94 5.61 3.04
N MET A 65 6.60 5.49 3.00
CA MET A 65 5.88 4.40 3.66
C MET A 65 6.31 3.02 3.10
N ILE A 66 6.32 2.89 1.77
CA ILE A 66 6.71 1.64 1.10
C ILE A 66 8.20 1.33 1.32
N ALA A 67 9.09 2.33 1.22
CA ALA A 67 10.51 2.14 1.47
C ALA A 67 10.78 1.69 2.92
N ALA A 68 10.10 2.31 3.90
CA ALA A 68 10.21 1.94 5.31
C ALA A 68 9.70 0.53 5.57
N TRP A 69 8.61 0.12 4.92
CA TRP A 69 8.18 -1.29 4.92
C TRP A 69 9.27 -2.22 4.42
N HIS A 70 10.07 -1.84 3.44
CA HIS A 70 11.21 -2.66 2.98
C HIS A 70 12.50 -2.46 3.80
N GLY A 71 12.43 -1.81 4.97
CA GLY A 71 13.56 -1.61 5.87
C GLY A 71 14.49 -0.45 5.48
N TYR A 72 14.06 0.41 4.56
CA TYR A 72 14.85 1.56 4.11
C TYR A 72 14.29 2.87 4.66
N SER A 73 15.18 3.73 5.16
CA SER A 73 14.81 5.03 5.71
C SER A 73 15.21 6.15 4.75
N TYR A 74 14.23 6.98 4.38
CA TYR A 74 14.41 8.16 3.54
C TYR A 74 13.56 9.32 4.07
N THR A 75 13.98 10.55 3.82
CA THR A 75 13.14 11.75 4.03
C THR A 75 12.28 12.02 2.80
N GLN A 76 11.14 12.72 2.96
CA GLN A 76 10.30 13.08 1.82
C GLN A 76 11.02 14.04 0.87
N ASP A 77 11.79 14.99 1.41
CA ASP A 77 12.63 15.90 0.61
C ASP A 77 13.65 15.14 -0.25
N TYR A 78 14.32 14.12 0.31
CA TYR A 78 15.30 13.32 -0.44
C TYR A 78 14.64 12.59 -1.62
N ILE A 79 13.50 11.93 -1.34
CA ILE A 79 12.74 11.21 -2.37
C ILE A 79 12.27 12.19 -3.45
N TYR A 80 11.71 13.34 -3.04
CA TYR A 80 11.21 14.36 -3.95
C TYR A 80 12.30 14.86 -4.90
N GLN A 81 13.48 15.19 -4.37
CA GLN A 81 14.63 15.64 -5.16
C GLN A 81 15.12 14.56 -6.12
N LYS A 82 15.16 13.30 -5.67
CA LYS A 82 15.56 12.16 -6.52
C LYS A 82 14.55 11.81 -7.60
N MET A 83 13.27 12.14 -7.39
CA MET A 83 12.23 12.07 -8.42
C MET A 83 12.26 13.27 -9.40
N GLY A 84 13.19 14.22 -9.20
CA GLY A 84 13.40 15.37 -10.09
C GLY A 84 12.65 16.64 -9.66
N GLY A 85 12.06 16.66 -8.47
CA GLY A 85 11.55 17.90 -7.88
C GLY A 85 12.69 18.82 -7.43
N THR A 86 12.48 20.13 -7.46
CA THR A 86 13.48 21.10 -6.99
C THR A 86 13.00 21.85 -5.74
N ASN A 87 13.94 22.28 -4.91
CA ASN A 87 13.59 23.08 -3.72
C ASN A 87 13.05 24.45 -4.18
N GLY A 88 11.76 24.69 -3.96
CA GLY A 88 11.03 25.87 -4.43
C GLY A 88 9.86 25.54 -5.34
N ASP A 89 9.83 24.33 -5.90
CA ASP A 89 8.67 23.82 -6.60
C ASP A 89 7.51 23.57 -5.63
N VAL A 90 6.30 23.93 -6.06
CA VAL A 90 5.03 23.62 -5.39
C VAL A 90 4.23 22.57 -6.17
N ILE A 91 4.94 21.79 -6.99
CA ILE A 91 4.35 20.84 -7.94
C ILE A 91 4.59 19.42 -7.44
N GLY A 92 3.54 18.60 -7.53
CA GLY A 92 3.60 17.18 -7.19
C GLY A 92 4.44 16.37 -8.18
N ILE A 93 4.83 15.18 -7.77
CA ILE A 93 5.56 14.24 -8.64
C ILE A 93 4.58 13.40 -9.45
N GLY A 94 4.83 13.26 -10.75
CA GLY A 94 4.03 12.39 -11.61
C GLY A 94 4.38 10.89 -11.44
N PRO A 95 3.45 9.96 -11.74
CA PRO A 95 3.67 8.52 -11.54
C PRO A 95 4.88 7.94 -12.28
N THR A 96 5.25 8.49 -13.44
CA THR A 96 6.45 8.06 -14.18
C THR A 96 7.74 8.33 -13.40
N LYS A 97 7.85 9.51 -12.78
CA LYS A 97 9.01 9.84 -11.94
C LYS A 97 9.05 9.02 -10.66
N ALA A 98 7.89 8.70 -10.10
CA ALA A 98 7.80 7.78 -8.98
C ALA A 98 8.31 6.38 -9.34
N GLU A 99 7.84 5.81 -10.45
CA GLU A 99 8.30 4.51 -10.97
C GLU A 99 9.82 4.51 -11.26
N GLU A 100 10.33 5.55 -11.93
CA GLU A 100 11.76 5.70 -12.20
C GLU A 100 12.58 5.65 -10.90
N TRP A 101 12.16 6.35 -9.85
CA TRP A 101 12.85 6.33 -8.55
C TRP A 101 12.79 4.98 -7.86
N TYR A 102 11.65 4.29 -7.90
CA TYR A 102 11.55 2.93 -7.35
C TYR A 102 12.57 2.00 -8.01
N LYS A 103 12.73 2.10 -9.34
CA LYS A 103 13.64 1.25 -10.13
C LYS A 103 15.11 1.65 -10.03
N LEU A 104 15.39 2.93 -9.84
CA LEU A 104 16.75 3.48 -9.75
C LEU A 104 17.54 2.76 -8.65
N SER A 105 18.82 2.48 -8.91
CA SER A 105 19.63 1.71 -7.96
C SER A 105 19.83 2.46 -6.64
N ARG A 106 20.03 1.71 -5.54
CA ARG A 106 20.31 2.30 -4.23
C ARG A 106 21.57 3.16 -4.23
N SER A 107 22.61 2.74 -4.97
CA SER A 107 23.85 3.52 -5.16
C SER A 107 23.62 4.86 -5.87
N GLU A 108 22.58 4.96 -6.69
CA GLU A 108 22.20 6.20 -7.38
C GLU A 108 21.15 7.03 -6.60
N GLY A 109 20.66 6.48 -5.48
CA GLY A 109 19.70 7.12 -4.58
C GLY A 109 18.23 6.77 -4.83
N GLY A 110 17.97 5.71 -5.59
CA GLY A 110 16.65 5.10 -5.71
C GLY A 110 16.39 4.01 -4.67
N LEU A 111 15.27 3.30 -4.82
CA LEU A 111 14.91 2.19 -3.93
C LEU A 111 15.58 0.85 -4.34
N GLY A 112 15.94 0.70 -5.62
CA GLY A 112 16.48 -0.54 -6.17
C GLY A 112 15.44 -1.63 -6.46
N ALA A 113 14.16 -1.27 -6.50
CA ALA A 113 13.04 -2.14 -6.85
C ALA A 113 12.92 -2.26 -8.38
N THR A 114 13.90 -2.91 -9.02
CA THR A 114 14.12 -2.85 -10.48
C THR A 114 12.98 -3.42 -11.33
N ARG A 115 12.16 -4.31 -10.76
CA ARG A 115 11.01 -4.96 -11.43
C ARG A 115 9.70 -4.18 -11.25
N SER A 116 9.74 -3.02 -10.59
CA SER A 116 8.56 -2.18 -10.39
C SER A 116 7.99 -1.69 -11.73
N TYR A 117 6.67 -1.55 -11.77
CA TYR A 117 5.97 -1.05 -12.94
C TYR A 117 4.65 -0.37 -12.55
N LYS A 118 4.21 0.59 -13.36
CA LYS A 118 2.89 1.22 -13.23
C LYS A 118 1.87 0.58 -14.17
N THR A 119 0.60 0.58 -13.78
CA THR A 119 -0.51 0.10 -14.60
C THR A 119 -1.79 0.87 -14.30
N THR A 120 -2.62 1.06 -15.34
CA THR A 120 -4.00 1.56 -15.23
C THR A 120 -5.03 0.44 -15.27
N THR A 121 -4.61 -0.80 -15.51
CA THR A 121 -5.47 -1.98 -15.41
C THR A 121 -5.51 -2.45 -13.97
N LEU A 122 -6.60 -2.11 -13.28
CA LEU A 122 -6.78 -2.39 -11.86
C LEU A 122 -7.49 -3.74 -11.67
N SER A 123 -6.95 -4.58 -10.81
CA SER A 123 -7.50 -5.89 -10.46
C SER A 123 -7.39 -6.10 -8.97
N PHE A 124 -8.51 -6.40 -8.32
CA PHE A 124 -8.51 -6.72 -6.90
C PHE A 124 -7.73 -8.02 -6.62
N THR A 125 -7.90 -9.05 -7.44
CA THR A 125 -7.11 -10.29 -7.34
C THR A 125 -5.60 -10.04 -7.45
N LYS A 126 -5.18 -9.12 -8.33
CA LYS A 126 -3.77 -8.73 -8.40
C LYS A 126 -3.31 -8.02 -7.12
N ALA A 127 -4.10 -7.09 -6.58
CA ALA A 127 -3.80 -6.43 -5.30
C ALA A 127 -3.64 -7.45 -4.17
N MET A 128 -4.58 -8.40 -4.04
CA MET A 128 -4.48 -9.48 -3.05
C MET A 128 -3.16 -10.24 -3.18
N SER A 129 -2.80 -10.65 -4.41
CA SER A 129 -1.56 -11.39 -4.63
C SER A 129 -0.32 -10.60 -4.20
N GLU A 130 -0.26 -9.29 -4.46
CA GLU A 130 0.90 -8.47 -4.03
C GLU A 130 0.98 -8.37 -2.50
N ILE A 131 -0.15 -8.18 -1.83
CA ILE A 131 -0.22 -8.18 -0.36
C ILE A 131 0.18 -9.55 0.21
N ASP A 132 -0.30 -10.65 -0.36
CA ASP A 132 0.10 -12.00 0.03
C ASP A 132 1.60 -12.27 -0.20
N TYR A 133 2.20 -11.60 -1.18
CA TYR A 133 3.66 -11.59 -1.42
C TYR A 133 4.43 -10.52 -0.61
N TYR A 134 3.80 -9.90 0.40
CA TYR A 134 4.41 -8.91 1.29
C TYR A 134 4.83 -7.61 0.59
N ARG A 135 4.09 -7.20 -0.45
CA ARG A 135 4.42 -6.05 -1.30
C ARG A 135 3.30 -5.00 -1.24
N PRO A 136 3.45 -3.95 -0.41
CA PRO A 136 2.58 -2.79 -0.52
C PRO A 136 2.87 -2.07 -1.84
N PHE A 137 1.87 -1.36 -2.35
CA PHE A 137 1.97 -0.70 -3.65
C PHE A 137 1.33 0.68 -3.60
N ASN A 138 1.65 1.50 -4.60
CA ASN A 138 1.05 2.83 -4.71
C ASN A 138 -0.37 2.69 -5.25
N SER A 139 -1.32 3.32 -4.59
CA SER A 139 -2.71 3.51 -4.97
C SER A 139 -2.88 4.97 -5.41
N ILE A 140 -3.08 5.21 -6.71
CA ILE A 140 -3.05 6.55 -7.30
C ILE A 140 -4.42 6.91 -7.86
N THR A 141 -4.94 8.05 -7.42
CA THR A 141 -6.13 8.72 -7.96
C THR A 141 -5.73 9.82 -8.95
N SER A 142 -6.68 10.61 -9.45
CA SER A 142 -6.37 11.70 -10.39
C SER A 142 -5.44 12.78 -9.82
N SER A 143 -5.44 13.00 -8.50
CA SER A 143 -4.69 14.09 -7.84
C SER A 143 -3.88 13.66 -6.63
N HIS A 144 -3.95 12.38 -6.22
CA HIS A 144 -3.39 11.93 -4.94
C HIS A 144 -2.74 10.55 -5.03
N CYS A 145 -1.70 10.33 -4.22
CA CYS A 145 -0.95 9.08 -4.13
C CYS A 145 -0.97 8.58 -2.68
N ARG A 146 -1.29 7.30 -2.51
CA ARG A 146 -1.51 6.62 -1.22
C ARG A 146 -0.83 5.25 -1.25
N ALA A 147 -0.57 4.63 -0.10
CA ALA A 147 -0.07 3.25 -0.06
C ALA A 147 -1.23 2.28 0.17
N CYS A 148 -1.35 1.24 -0.64
CA CYS A 148 -2.18 0.09 -0.30
C CYS A 148 -1.39 -0.84 0.61
N ALA A 149 -1.92 -1.06 1.82
CA ALA A 149 -1.29 -1.84 2.87
C ALA A 149 -2.03 -3.16 3.18
N GLY A 150 -3.14 -3.46 2.50
CA GLY A 150 -3.89 -4.67 2.82
C GLY A 150 -5.15 -4.84 1.98
N TYR A 151 -5.90 -5.91 2.26
CA TYR A 151 -7.19 -6.18 1.65
C TYR A 151 -8.16 -6.82 2.65
N TRP A 152 -9.45 -6.71 2.34
CA TRP A 152 -10.55 -7.38 3.03
C TRP A 152 -11.50 -7.95 1.98
N VAL A 153 -11.67 -9.27 1.97
CA VAL A 153 -12.61 -9.98 1.10
C VAL A 153 -13.87 -10.34 1.89
N PHE A 154 -15.05 -10.10 1.32
CA PHE A 154 -16.32 -10.53 1.88
C PHE A 154 -16.96 -11.62 1.00
N TYR A 155 -17.48 -12.70 1.59
CA TYR A 155 -17.98 -13.85 0.83
C TYR A 155 -19.51 -13.92 0.70
N ASP A 156 -20.26 -13.05 1.40
CA ASP A 156 -21.71 -13.18 1.54
C ASP A 156 -22.54 -11.95 1.11
N SER A 157 -22.05 -10.71 1.15
CA SER A 157 -22.80 -9.54 0.62
C SER A 157 -22.11 -8.16 0.61
N ALA A 158 -20.93 -7.99 1.19
CA ALA A 158 -20.26 -6.69 1.24
C ALA A 158 -19.22 -6.52 0.12
N ASP A 159 -18.87 -5.27 -0.16
CA ASP A 159 -17.86 -4.94 -1.16
C ASP A 159 -16.46 -5.22 -0.62
N ASP A 160 -15.66 -5.90 -1.44
CA ASP A 160 -14.24 -6.09 -1.18
C ASP A 160 -13.53 -4.74 -0.98
N CYS A 161 -12.59 -4.68 -0.04
CA CYS A 161 -11.90 -3.44 0.31
C CYS A 161 -10.38 -3.57 0.21
N LEU A 162 -9.73 -2.43 -0.04
CA LEU A 162 -8.29 -2.23 0.15
C LEU A 162 -8.06 -1.43 1.43
N LEU A 163 -7.01 -1.77 2.18
CA LEU A 163 -6.53 -0.93 3.28
C LEU A 163 -5.63 0.14 2.68
N ILE A 164 -6.02 1.39 2.84
CA ILE A 164 -5.33 2.55 2.29
C ILE A 164 -4.66 3.32 3.42
N ASN A 165 -3.34 3.44 3.36
CA ASN A 165 -2.57 4.42 4.11
C ASN A 165 -2.49 5.70 3.28
N ASP A 166 -3.27 6.69 3.65
CA ASP A 166 -3.37 7.97 2.98
C ASP A 166 -2.47 9.00 3.68
N PRO A 167 -1.49 9.61 2.99
CA PRO A 167 -0.60 10.59 3.60
C PRO A 167 -1.25 11.97 3.83
N TRP A 168 -2.49 12.21 3.40
CA TRP A 168 -3.15 13.51 3.54
C TRP A 168 -3.36 13.90 5.02
N ASN A 169 -3.32 15.21 5.30
CA ASN A 169 -3.61 15.80 6.62
C ASN A 169 -2.91 15.13 7.82
N GLY A 170 -1.61 14.83 7.69
CA GLY A 170 -0.83 14.20 8.77
C GLY A 170 -0.86 12.68 8.77
N GLY A 171 -1.63 12.06 7.87
CA GLY A 171 -1.70 10.63 7.68
C GLY A 171 -2.96 10.02 8.33
N THR A 172 -3.68 9.19 7.59
CA THR A 172 -4.76 8.35 8.09
C THR A 172 -4.74 7.00 7.39
N ASP A 173 -5.25 5.95 8.02
CA ASP A 173 -5.63 4.73 7.33
C ASP A 173 -7.14 4.57 7.26
N TYR A 174 -7.63 3.85 6.26
CA TYR A 174 -9.05 3.48 6.13
C TYR A 174 -9.25 2.34 5.13
N TRP A 175 -10.38 1.65 5.24
CA TRP A 175 -10.84 0.69 4.25
C TRP A 175 -11.55 1.40 3.10
N GLU A 176 -11.06 1.21 1.89
CA GLU A 176 -11.66 1.72 0.66
C GLU A 176 -12.32 0.57 -0.09
N ALA A 177 -13.63 0.67 -0.32
CA ALA A 177 -14.35 -0.27 -1.18
C ALA A 177 -13.76 -0.24 -2.60
N VAL A 178 -13.52 -1.42 -3.17
CA VAL A 178 -13.05 -1.60 -4.55
C VAL A 178 -14.12 -1.11 -5.51
N SER A 179 -15.39 -1.38 -5.20
CA SER A 179 -16.54 -0.80 -5.89
C SER A 179 -16.53 0.73 -5.68
N GLY A 180 -16.44 1.48 -6.77
CA GLY A 180 -16.44 2.95 -6.69
C GLY A 180 -15.15 3.57 -6.13
N SER A 181 -14.07 2.81 -5.97
CA SER A 181 -12.75 3.38 -5.66
C SER A 181 -12.35 4.44 -6.70
N PRO A 182 -11.78 5.59 -6.27
CA PRO A 182 -11.24 6.61 -7.16
C PRO A 182 -9.87 6.24 -7.77
N GLU A 183 -9.34 5.04 -7.49
CA GLU A 183 -8.09 4.59 -8.10
C GLU A 183 -8.17 4.61 -9.63
N GLY A 184 -7.20 5.26 -10.26
CA GLY A 184 -6.99 5.22 -11.71
C GLY A 184 -5.68 4.56 -12.12
N MET A 185 -4.76 4.35 -11.18
CA MET A 185 -3.44 3.79 -11.44
C MET A 185 -2.85 3.14 -10.19
N ARG A 186 -2.01 2.13 -10.40
CA ARG A 186 -1.15 1.56 -9.36
C ARG A 186 0.30 1.53 -9.80
N ILE A 187 1.22 1.60 -8.83
CA ILE A 187 2.64 1.26 -9.03
C ILE A 187 2.96 0.12 -8.09
N TYR A 188 3.16 -1.07 -8.66
CA TYR A 188 3.61 -2.25 -7.91
C TYR A 188 5.12 -2.14 -7.71
N VAL A 189 5.57 -2.17 -6.45
CA VAL A 189 6.97 -1.99 -6.05
C VAL A 189 7.61 -3.35 -5.80
N ILE A 190 8.53 -3.74 -6.68
CA ILE A 190 9.04 -5.12 -6.74
C ILE A 190 10.57 -5.13 -6.88
N PHE A 191 11.26 -5.71 -5.88
CA PHE A 191 12.72 -5.90 -5.86
C PHE A 191 13.18 -7.01 -6.79
#